data_AF-A0A7D7WIM4-F1
#
_entry.id   AF-A0A7D7WIM4-F1
#
_cell.length_a   1.000
_cell.length_b   1.000
_cell.length_c   1.000
_cell.angle_alpha   90.00
_cell.angle_beta   90.00
_cell.angle_gamma   90.00
#
_symmetry.space_group_name_H-M   'P 1'
#
loop_
_entity.id
_entity.type
_entity.pdbx_description
1 polymer ?
#
loop_
_entity_poly.entity_id
_entity_poly.type
_entity_poly.pdbx_seq_one_letter_code
_entity_poly.pdbx_strand_id
1 'polypeptide(L)' 'MSKMKTCKSASKRYSFTSKMKVKYKKQNLRHILTNKSSKRKRHLGKSGVISSCEFKRIRTLLPYV' A
#
# COMPACT_ATOMS: atom_id res chain seq x y z
N MET A 1 7.82 -10.38 -28.53
CA MET A 1 7.36 -9.51 -27.41
C MET A 1 7.85 -10.10 -26.10
N SER A 2 8.62 -9.36 -25.32
CA SER A 2 9.05 -9.79 -23.99
C SER A 2 7.96 -9.49 -22.96
N LYS A 3 7.80 -10.36 -21.96
CA LYS A 3 6.86 -10.16 -20.86
C LYS A 3 7.24 -8.88 -20.10
N MET A 4 6.26 -8.02 -19.82
CA MET A 4 6.45 -6.84 -18.96
C MET A 4 7.02 -7.25 -17.59
N LYS A 5 7.92 -6.47 -17.01
CA LYS A 5 8.45 -6.76 -15.68
C LYS A 5 7.60 -6.10 -14.61
N THR A 6 7.31 -6.82 -13.52
CA THR A 6 6.67 -6.23 -12.34
C THR A 6 7.67 -5.44 -11.51
N CYS A 7 7.29 -4.26 -11.06
CA CYS A 7 8.10 -3.52 -10.08
C CYS A 7 8.06 -4.24 -8.74
N LYS A 8 9.13 -4.97 -8.41
CA LYS A 8 9.24 -5.77 -7.19
C LYS A 8 9.09 -4.94 -5.91
N SER A 9 9.51 -3.68 -5.93
CA SER A 9 9.31 -2.73 -4.82
C SER A 9 7.82 -2.48 -4.53
N ALA A 10 7.01 -2.29 -5.58
CA ALA A 10 5.57 -2.09 -5.47
C ALA A 10 4.87 -3.39 -5.02
N SER A 11 5.26 -4.53 -5.58
CA SER A 11 4.69 -5.85 -5.26
C SER A 11 4.86 -6.22 -3.78
N LYS A 12 5.96 -5.80 -3.14
CA LYS A 12 6.20 -6.02 -1.70
C LYS A 12 5.35 -5.11 -0.78
N ARG A 13 4.79 -4.01 -1.30
CA ARG A 13 4.12 -2.96 -0.50
C ARG A 13 2.61 -2.92 -0.69
N TYR A 14 2.14 -3.29 -1.87
CA TYR A 14 0.74 -3.18 -2.28
C TYR A 14 0.16 -4.56 -2.56
N SER A 15 -1.07 -4.80 -2.10
CA SER A 15 -1.83 -6.00 -2.43
C SER A 15 -3.21 -5.63 -2.99
N PHE A 16 -3.68 -6.41 -3.96
CA PHE A 16 -5.03 -6.25 -4.51
C PHE A 16 -6.02 -7.04 -3.67
N THR A 17 -7.18 -6.44 -3.43
CA THR A 17 -8.33 -7.10 -2.83
C THR A 17 -9.24 -7.65 -3.91
N SER A 18 -10.12 -8.59 -3.57
CA SER A 18 -11.08 -9.21 -4.50
C SER A 18 -12.01 -8.19 -5.19
N LYS A 19 -12.15 -6.98 -4.65
CA LYS A 19 -12.94 -5.87 -5.21
C LYS A 19 -12.10 -4.84 -5.97
N MET A 20 -10.93 -5.23 -6.49
CA MET A 20 -9.99 -4.36 -7.22
C MET A 20 -9.50 -3.13 -6.44
N LYS A 21 -9.58 -3.12 -5.11
CA LYS A 21 -8.99 -2.05 -4.29
C LYS A 21 -7.56 -2.41 -3.90
N VAL A 22 -6.66 -1.42 -3.92
CA VAL A 22 -5.28 -1.60 -3.48
C VAL A 22 -5.17 -1.33 -1.98
N LYS A 23 -4.72 -2.34 -1.24
CA LYS A 23 -4.45 -2.30 0.19
C LYS A 23 -2.96 -2.00 0.43
N TYR A 24 -2.69 -1.19 1.46
CA TYR A 24 -1.32 -0.87 1.89
C TYR A 24 -1.21 -0.73 3.41
N LYS A 25 0.01 -0.84 3.93
CA LYS A 25 0.31 -0.54 5.35
C LYS A 25 0.54 0.97 5.50
N LYS A 26 -0.15 1.60 6.45
CA LYS A 26 0.01 3.04 6.71
C LYS A 26 1.43 3.34 7.23
N GLN A 27 1.91 4.53 6.90
CA GLN A 27 3.22 5.04 7.33
C GLN A 27 3.23 5.49 8.80
N ASN A 28 4.41 5.85 9.32
CA ASN A 28 4.61 6.44 10.64
C ASN A 28 4.40 5.52 11.86
N LEU A 29 4.51 4.20 11.67
CA LEU A 29 4.46 3.18 12.74
C LEU A 29 5.78 2.38 12.82
N ARG A 30 6.93 3.06 12.72
CA ARG A 30 8.26 2.42 12.80
C ARG A 30 9.08 2.93 13.98
N HIS A 31 9.21 4.24 14.13
CA HIS A 31 9.96 4.90 15.20
C HIS A 31 9.20 6.13 15.74
N ILE A 32 9.68 6.68 16.85
CA ILE A 32 9.06 7.81 17.60
C ILE A 32 7.58 7.48 17.88
N LEU A 33 7.36 6.35 18.56
CA LEU A 33 6.03 5.87 18.94
C LEU A 33 5.64 6.27 20.36
N THR A 34 6.63 6.65 21.17
CA THR A 34 6.49 7.16 22.54
C THR A 34 5.65 8.43 22.54
N ASN A 35 6.00 9.40 21.68
CA ASN A 35 5.31 10.70 21.61
C ASN A 35 3.94 10.66 20.92
N LYS A 36 3.56 9.51 20.31
CA LYS A 36 2.29 9.37 19.58
C LYS A 36 1.21 8.82 20.50
N SER A 37 0.03 9.47 20.46
CA SER A 37 -1.14 8.99 21.20
C SER A 37 -1.51 7.54 20.83
N SER A 38 -2.03 6.80 21.82
CA SER A 38 -2.50 5.42 21.64
C SER A 38 -3.56 5.32 20.54
N LYS A 39 -4.48 6.30 20.47
CA LYS A 39 -5.49 6.41 19.41
C LYS A 39 -4.85 6.48 18.02
N ARG A 40 -3.85 7.34 17.82
CA ARG A 40 -3.15 7.47 16.53
C ARG A 40 -2.45 6.17 16.14
N LYS A 41 -1.74 5.52 17.07
CA LYS A 41 -1.08 4.22 16.83
C LYS A 41 -2.08 3.15 16.39
N ARG A 42 -3.26 3.09 17.03
CA ARG A 42 -4.34 2.16 16.67
C ARG A 42 -4.85 2.38 15.24
N HIS A 43 -5.08 3.64 14.84
CA HIS A 43 -5.53 3.95 13.48
C HIS A 43 -4.46 3.66 12.40
N LEU A 44 -3.18 3.83 12.73
CA LEU A 44 -2.06 3.53 11.83
C LEU A 44 -1.77 2.04 11.71
N GLY A 45 -2.11 1.23 12.72
CA GLY A 45 -1.95 -0.23 12.68
C GLY A 45 -2.87 -0.91 11.66
N LYS A 46 -4.06 -0.33 11.40
CA LYS A 46 -5.00 -0.83 10.40
C LYS A 46 -4.51 -0.51 8.99
N SER A 47 -4.63 -1.48 8.08
CA SER A 47 -4.33 -1.27 6.66
C SER A 47 -5.23 -0.19 6.05
N GLY A 48 -4.65 0.61 5.16
CA GLY A 48 -5.36 1.61 4.38
C GLY A 48 -5.74 1.08 3.00
N VAL A 49 -6.68 1.77 2.38
CA VAL A 49 -6.99 1.65 0.95
C VAL A 49 -6.47 2.91 0.27
N ILE A 50 -5.81 2.73 -0.87
CA ILE A 50 -5.25 3.84 -1.64
C ILE A 50 -6.36 4.73 -2.22
N SER A 51 -6.07 6.01 -2.36
CA SER A 51 -6.98 6.96 -3.01
C SER A 51 -7.14 6.64 -4.49
N SER A 52 -8.26 7.05 -5.08
CA SER A 52 -8.56 6.85 -6.50
C SER A 52 -7.48 7.42 -7.43
N CYS A 53 -6.86 8.55 -7.06
CA CYS A 53 -5.84 9.22 -7.88
C CYS A 53 -4.59 8.37 -8.12
N GLU A 54 -4.11 7.67 -7.09
CA GLU A 54 -2.87 6.87 -7.16
C GLU A 54 -3.10 5.46 -7.71
N PHE A 55 -4.36 5.02 -7.80
CA PHE A 55 -4.72 3.68 -8.24
C PHE A 55 -4.17 3.36 -9.65
N LYS A 56 -4.32 4.28 -10.60
CA LYS A 56 -3.83 4.12 -11.98
C LYS A 56 -2.32 3.90 -12.02
N ARG A 57 -1.55 4.64 -11.21
CA ARG A 57 -0.09 4.52 -11.14
C ARG A 57 0.35 3.16 -10.57
N ILE A 58 -0.38 2.60 -9.63
CA ILE A 58 -0.01 1.30 -9.05
C ILE A 58 -0.35 0.16 -10.00
N ARG A 59 -1.43 0.28 -10.78
CA ARG A 59 -1.81 -0.71 -11.79
C ARG A 59 -0.76 -0.81 -12.89
N THR A 60 -0.16 0.29 -13.32
CA THR A 60 0.92 0.25 -14.33
C THR A 60 2.19 -0.42 -13.81
N LEU A 61 2.51 -0.27 -12.52
CA LEU A 61 3.67 -0.90 -11.88
C LEU A 61 3.50 -2.41 -11.65
N LEU A 62 2.25 -2.88 -11.59
CA LEU A 62 1.87 -4.26 -11.29
C LEU A 62 1.01 -4.85 -12.43
N PRO A 63 1.63 -5.15 -13.59
CA PRO A 63 0.90 -5.58 -14.79
C PRO A 63 0.18 -6.94 -14.68
N TYR A 64 0.56 -7.80 -13.73
CA TYR A 64 0.04 -9.17 -13.60
C TYR A 64 -0.85 -9.40 -12.38
N VAL A 65 -1.32 -8.34 -11.74
CA VAL A 65 -2.10 -8.40 -10.50
C VAL A 65 -3.50 -7.88 -10.73
#